data_AF-A0A9D0TIK0-F1
#
_entry.id   AF-A0A9D0TIK0-F1
#
_cell.length_a   1.000
_cell.length_b   1.000
_cell.length_c   1.000
_cell.angle_alpha   90.00
_cell.angle_beta   90.00
_cell.angle_gamma   90.00
#
_symmetry.space_group_name_H-M   'P 1'
#
loop_
_entity.id
_entity.type
_entity.pdbx_description
1 polymer ?
#
loop_
_entity_poly.entity_id
_entity_poly.type
_entity_poly.pdbx_seq_one_letter_code
_entity_poly.pdbx_strand_id
1 'polypeptide(L)'
;EVDPQNPNPRSAHTEDEKDPLDEIIRTFNERWFQGWSATPEEQRVKFINIANSIKAHPDFESKYQNNPDPHNRGLAFKKILKEIMLQRRKDELELYKLFAGDPAFEASWQQSMERMVAG
;
A
#
# COMPACT_ATOMS: atom_id res chain seq x y z
N GLU A 1 46.14 -37.09 -2.71
CA GLU A 1 45.20 -36.15 -3.35
C GLU A 1 43.80 -36.73 -3.31
N VAL A 2 42.92 -36.11 -2.52
CA VAL A 2 41.54 -35.71 -2.88
C VAL A 2 41.02 -34.85 -1.72
N ASP A 3 41.00 -33.53 -1.92
CA ASP A 3 39.99 -32.63 -1.35
C ASP A 3 38.99 -32.36 -2.49
N PRO A 4 37.71 -31.97 -2.30
CA PRO A 4 37.09 -31.33 -1.12
C PRO A 4 35.68 -31.96 -0.82
N GLN A 5 34.78 -31.53 0.07
CA GLN A 5 34.26 -30.19 0.36
C GLN A 5 33.53 -30.15 1.72
N ASN A 6 33.95 -29.19 2.53
CA ASN A 6 33.18 -28.30 3.41
C ASN A 6 31.77 -28.73 3.88
N PRO A 7 31.56 -28.96 5.20
CA PRO A 7 30.24 -29.01 5.80
C PRO A 7 29.74 -27.57 6.03
N ASN A 8 28.89 -27.04 5.15
CA ASN A 8 28.13 -25.83 5.48
C ASN A 8 26.73 -26.25 5.95
N PRO A 9 26.45 -26.29 7.26
CA PRO A 9 25.10 -26.52 7.75
C PRO A 9 24.23 -25.32 7.37
N ARG A 10 23.40 -25.48 6.33
CA ARG A 10 22.25 -24.59 6.14
C ARG A 10 21.26 -24.86 7.26
N SER A 11 21.34 -24.07 8.32
CA SER A 11 20.23 -23.88 9.25
C SER A 11 20.41 -22.57 10.01
N ALA A 12 19.74 -21.53 9.52
CA ALA A 12 19.12 -20.46 10.31
C ALA A 12 18.26 -19.63 9.34
N HIS A 13 17.14 -20.20 8.89
CA HIS A 13 16.03 -19.40 8.37
C HIS A 13 15.32 -18.81 9.59
N THR A 14 15.84 -17.69 10.08
CA THR A 14 15.28 -16.96 11.22
C THR A 14 15.49 -15.48 11.04
N GLU A 15 14.97 -14.92 9.95
CA GLU A 15 14.47 -13.56 9.93
C GLU A 15 13.20 -13.61 9.10
N ASP A 16 12.05 -13.69 9.78
CA ASP A 16 10.75 -13.37 9.23
C ASP A 16 10.79 -11.86 8.94
N GLU A 17 11.58 -11.43 7.93
CA GLU A 17 11.50 -10.11 7.32
C GLU A 17 10.14 -10.04 6.65
N LYS A 18 9.11 -9.80 7.46
CA LYS A 18 7.78 -9.51 6.97
C LYS A 18 7.90 -8.29 6.08
N ASP A 19 7.66 -8.48 4.79
CA ASP A 19 7.65 -7.40 3.81
C ASP A 19 6.78 -6.25 4.36
N PRO A 20 7.26 -4.99 4.36
CA PRO A 20 6.49 -3.85 4.85
C PRO A 20 5.10 -3.76 4.20
N LEU A 21 4.96 -4.22 2.95
CA LEU A 21 3.67 -4.35 2.28
C LEU A 21 2.76 -5.38 2.95
N ASP A 22 3.29 -6.55 3.30
CA ASP A 22 2.53 -7.62 3.94
C ASP A 22 2.05 -7.22 5.34
N GLU A 23 2.83 -6.43 6.08
CA GLU A 23 2.39 -5.85 7.35
C GLU A 23 1.28 -4.80 7.17
N ILE A 24 1.41 -3.91 6.18
CA ILE A 24 0.38 -2.91 5.86
C ILE A 24 -0.93 -3.61 5.49
N ILE A 25 -0.88 -4.61 4.60
CA ILE A 25 -2.06 -5.37 4.15
C ILE A 25 -2.66 -6.14 5.32
N ARG A 26 -1.86 -6.84 6.13
CA ARG A 26 -2.36 -7.58 7.31
C ARG A 26 -3.11 -6.65 8.26
N THR A 27 -2.49 -5.53 8.64
CA THR A 27 -3.07 -4.56 9.58
C THR A 27 -4.35 -3.94 9.03
N PHE A 28 -4.37 -3.65 7.72
CA PHE A 28 -5.57 -3.12 7.07
C PHE A 28 -6.71 -4.15 7.06
N ASN A 29 -6.39 -5.40 6.72
CA ASN A 29 -7.36 -6.48 6.63
C ASN A 29 -7.96 -6.84 7.98
N GLU A 30 -7.18 -6.89 9.07
CA GLU A 30 -7.70 -7.11 10.42
C GLU A 30 -8.89 -6.18 10.76
N ARG A 31 -8.89 -4.96 10.20
CA ARG A 31 -9.95 -3.97 10.39
C ARG A 31 -11.03 -3.96 9.31
N TRP A 32 -10.69 -4.30 8.06
CA TRP A 32 -11.55 -4.06 6.89
C TRP A 32 -11.82 -5.31 6.01
N PHE A 33 -11.39 -6.49 6.43
CA PHE A 33 -11.49 -7.75 5.67
C PHE A 33 -12.92 -8.08 5.21
N GLN A 34 -13.94 -7.67 5.97
CA GLN A 34 -15.34 -7.94 5.62
C GLN A 34 -15.98 -6.91 4.68
N GLY A 35 -15.34 -5.76 4.45
CA GLY A 35 -15.92 -4.66 3.67
C GLY A 35 -15.73 -4.79 2.17
N TRP A 36 -14.61 -5.36 1.73
CA TRP A 36 -14.22 -5.49 0.32
C TRP A 36 -14.09 -6.97 -0.04
N SER A 37 -15.07 -7.46 -0.82
CA SER A 37 -15.16 -8.82 -1.37
C SER A 37 -14.07 -9.14 -2.41
N ALA A 38 -12.80 -9.21 -2.00
CA ALA A 38 -11.73 -9.80 -2.80
C ALA A 38 -10.83 -10.67 -1.93
N THR A 39 -10.16 -11.60 -2.59
CA THR A 39 -9.17 -12.48 -1.96
C THR A 39 -7.96 -11.67 -1.47
N PRO A 40 -7.19 -12.18 -0.48
CA PRO A 40 -5.98 -11.53 0.00
C PRO A 40 -4.99 -11.18 -1.14
N GLU A 41 -4.78 -12.08 -2.09
CA GLU A 41 -3.96 -11.85 -3.29
C GLU A 41 -4.47 -10.67 -4.14
N GLU A 42 -5.77 -10.62 -4.41
CA GLU A 42 -6.37 -9.52 -5.18
C GLU A 42 -6.23 -8.19 -4.44
N GLN A 43 -6.39 -8.18 -3.11
CA GLN A 43 -6.18 -7.00 -2.29
C GLN A 43 -4.72 -6.51 -2.40
N ARG A 44 -3.74 -7.41 -2.31
CA ARG A 44 -2.32 -7.08 -2.48
C ARG A 44 -2.05 -6.42 -3.82
N VAL A 45 -2.54 -7.03 -4.91
CA VAL A 45 -2.38 -6.50 -6.27
C VAL A 45 -3.00 -5.11 -6.38
N LYS A 46 -4.19 -4.89 -5.81
CA LYS A 46 -4.85 -3.58 -5.85
C LYS A 46 -4.13 -2.51 -5.03
N PHE A 47 -3.64 -2.86 -3.84
CA PHE A 47 -2.80 -1.99 -3.01
C PHE A 47 -1.58 -1.49 -3.79
N ILE A 48 -0.82 -2.42 -4.38
CA ILE A 48 0.36 -2.11 -5.19
C ILE A 48 -0.03 -1.22 -6.38
N ASN A 49 -1.08 -1.58 -7.11
CA ASN A 49 -1.50 -0.85 -8.30
C ASN A 49 -1.93 0.59 -7.98
N ILE A 50 -2.68 0.80 -6.90
CA ILE A 50 -3.11 2.15 -6.49
C ILE A 50 -1.90 2.95 -6.02
N ALA A 51 -1.01 2.35 -5.25
CA ALA A 51 0.14 3.05 -4.73
C ALA A 51 1.19 3.37 -5.83
N ASN A 52 1.31 2.53 -6.85
CA ASN A 52 2.04 2.85 -8.09
C ASN A 52 1.38 4.01 -8.86
N SER A 53 0.05 4.05 -8.95
CA SER A 53 -0.66 5.20 -9.54
C SER A 53 -0.44 6.49 -8.76
N ILE A 54 -0.29 6.42 -7.43
CA ILE A 54 0.05 7.58 -6.61
C ILE A 54 1.47 8.06 -6.94
N LYS A 55 2.46 7.16 -6.95
CA LYS A 55 3.85 7.51 -7.30
C LYS A 55 3.97 8.08 -8.73
N ALA A 56 3.14 7.60 -9.67
CA ALA A 56 3.11 8.08 -11.05
C ALA A 56 2.30 9.37 -11.28
N HIS A 57 1.62 9.89 -10.25
CA HIS A 57 0.79 11.09 -10.39
C HIS A 57 1.66 12.35 -10.58
N PRO A 58 1.34 13.27 -11.51
CA PRO A 58 2.18 14.44 -11.80
C PRO A 58 2.40 15.37 -10.59
N ASP A 59 1.42 15.46 -9.70
CA ASP A 59 1.53 16.25 -8.46
C ASP A 59 2.29 15.52 -7.33
N PHE A 60 2.60 14.23 -7.46
CA PHE A 60 3.19 13.45 -6.37
C PHE A 60 4.54 14.01 -5.93
N GLU A 61 5.48 14.12 -6.85
CA GLU A 61 6.83 14.56 -6.52
C GLU A 61 6.84 16.02 -6.01
N SER A 62 6.19 16.92 -6.75
CA SER A 62 6.25 18.37 -6.48
C SER A 62 5.37 18.83 -5.32
N LYS A 63 4.20 18.21 -5.08
CA LYS A 63 3.24 18.65 -4.07
C LYS A 63 3.27 17.81 -2.80
N TYR A 64 3.72 16.55 -2.88
CA TYR A 64 3.79 15.63 -1.75
C TYR A 64 5.23 15.29 -1.34
N GLN A 65 6.02 14.66 -2.20
CA GLN A 65 7.32 14.08 -1.84
C GLN A 65 8.35 15.13 -1.42
N ASN A 66 8.51 16.18 -2.23
CA ASN A 66 9.49 17.23 -2.00
C ASN A 66 8.94 18.43 -1.20
N ASN A 67 7.74 18.30 -0.64
CA ASN A 67 7.10 19.36 0.12
C ASN A 67 7.40 19.22 1.63
N PRO A 68 8.18 20.15 2.23
CA PRO A 68 8.56 20.06 3.64
C PRO A 68 7.41 20.39 4.60
N ASP A 69 6.32 21.00 4.11
CA ASP A 69 5.17 21.36 4.93
C ASP A 69 4.26 20.13 5.14
N PRO A 70 4.13 19.61 6.38
CA PRO A 70 3.36 18.40 6.68
C PRO A 70 1.86 18.56 6.41
N HIS A 71 1.32 19.77 6.56
CA HIS A 71 -0.09 20.04 6.30
C HIS A 71 -0.37 20.05 4.80
N ASN A 72 0.43 20.81 4.04
CA ASN A 72 0.26 20.94 2.60
C ASN A 72 0.51 19.63 1.85
N ARG A 73 1.52 18.83 2.27
CA ARG A 73 1.72 17.50 1.69
C ARG A 73 0.53 16.58 1.98
N GLY A 74 -0.05 16.61 3.18
CA GLY A 74 -1.23 15.81 3.53
C GLY A 74 -2.45 16.14 2.66
N LEU A 75 -2.68 17.43 2.41
CA LEU A 75 -3.75 17.88 1.50
C LEU A 75 -3.49 17.44 0.05
N ALA A 76 -2.25 17.56 -0.42
CA ALA A 76 -1.85 17.12 -1.75
C ALA A 76 -2.07 15.61 -1.92
N PHE A 77 -1.61 14.81 -0.95
CA PHE A 77 -1.81 13.37 -0.95
C PHE A 77 -3.27 12.98 -1.02
N LYS A 78 -4.10 13.58 -0.14
CA LYS A 78 -5.54 13.34 -0.13
C LYS A 78 -6.20 13.66 -1.47
N LYS A 79 -5.76 14.74 -2.13
CA LYS A 79 -6.25 15.12 -3.47
C LYS A 79 -5.86 14.07 -4.52
N ILE A 80 -4.59 13.71 -4.59
CA ILE A 80 -4.05 12.69 -5.51
C ILE A 80 -4.80 11.35 -5.34
N LEU A 81 -4.94 10.90 -4.11
CA LEU A 81 -5.64 9.65 -3.80
C LEU A 81 -7.10 9.68 -4.25
N LYS A 82 -7.81 10.79 -4.00
CA LYS A 82 -9.21 10.96 -4.45
C LYS A 82 -9.33 10.91 -5.97
N GLU A 83 -8.42 11.55 -6.69
CA GLU A 83 -8.41 11.53 -8.17
C GLU A 83 -8.20 10.11 -8.71
N ILE A 84 -7.23 9.38 -8.15
CA ILE A 84 -6.95 7.99 -8.54
C ILE A 84 -8.14 7.07 -8.25
N MET A 85 -8.75 7.19 -7.07
CA MET A 85 -9.94 6.42 -6.70
C MET A 85 -11.11 6.72 -7.64
N LEU A 86 -11.29 7.98 -8.04
CA LEU A 86 -12.32 8.36 -8.99
C LEU A 86 -12.06 7.80 -10.39
N GLN A 87 -10.81 7.81 -10.86
CA GLN A 87 -10.42 7.22 -12.14
C GLN A 87 -10.66 5.71 -12.17
N ARG A 88 -10.33 5.01 -11.07
CA ARG A 88 -10.51 3.57 -10.91
C ARG A 88 -11.94 3.15 -10.59
N ARG A 89 -12.87 4.08 -10.40
CA ARG A 89 -14.27 3.79 -10.04
C ARG A 89 -14.97 2.79 -10.96
N LYS A 90 -14.65 2.80 -12.26
CA LYS A 90 -15.27 1.89 -13.24
C LYS A 90 -14.85 0.43 -13.04
N ASP A 91 -13.57 0.22 -12.71
CA ASP A 91 -12.98 -1.10 -12.55
C ASP A 91 -13.10 -1.59 -11.09
N GLU A 92 -13.19 -0.66 -10.14
CA GLU A 92 -13.12 -0.91 -8.69
C GLU A 92 -14.28 -0.25 -7.94
N LEU A 93 -15.51 -0.46 -8.41
CA LEU A 93 -16.70 0.22 -7.89
C LEU A 93 -16.94 -0.02 -6.40
N GLU A 94 -16.78 -1.26 -5.91
CA GLU A 94 -17.02 -1.59 -4.49
C GLU A 94 -15.99 -0.93 -3.57
N LEU A 95 -14.70 -0.96 -3.95
CA LEU A 95 -13.64 -0.25 -3.24
C LEU A 95 -13.90 1.26 -3.24
N TYR A 96 -14.33 1.82 -4.38
CA TYR A 96 -14.69 3.24 -4.46
C TYR A 96 -15.87 3.59 -3.55
N LYS A 97 -16.91 2.75 -3.47
CA LYS A 97 -18.06 2.96 -2.57
C LYS A 97 -17.64 2.97 -1.11
N LEU A 98 -16.78 2.04 -0.68
CA LEU A 98 -16.25 2.03 0.69
C LEU A 98 -15.43 3.29 0.96
N PHE A 99 -14.52 3.64 0.04
CA PHE A 99 -13.68 4.83 0.15
C PHE A 99 -14.48 6.12 0.24
N ALA A 100 -15.56 6.25 -0.55
CA ALA A 100 -16.41 7.44 -0.56
C ALA A 100 -17.51 7.44 0.53
N GLY A 101 -17.90 6.27 1.02
CA GLY A 101 -19.06 6.08 1.90
C GLY A 101 -18.70 5.87 3.38
N ASP A 102 -17.47 5.46 3.69
CA ASP A 102 -17.01 5.22 5.05
C ASP A 102 -15.77 6.10 5.37
N PRO A 103 -15.92 7.15 6.18
CA PRO A 103 -14.81 8.04 6.55
C PRO A 103 -13.67 7.34 7.31
N ALA A 104 -13.98 6.29 8.09
CA ALA A 104 -12.96 5.52 8.80
C ALA A 104 -12.17 4.63 7.83
N PHE A 105 -12.84 4.10 6.80
CA PHE A 105 -12.19 3.41 5.70
C PHE A 105 -11.31 4.38 4.90
N GLU A 106 -11.82 5.55 4.50
CA GLU A 106 -11.06 6.60 3.78
C GLU A 106 -9.76 6.92 4.54
N ALA A 107 -9.86 7.17 5.85
CA ALA A 107 -8.71 7.50 6.69
C ALA A 107 -7.71 6.33 6.80
N SER A 108 -8.18 5.10 7.01
CA SER A 108 -7.32 3.92 7.10
C SER A 108 -6.62 3.61 5.77
N TRP A 109 -7.35 3.77 4.67
CA TRP A 109 -6.84 3.61 3.31
C TRP A 109 -5.76 4.65 3.01
N GLN A 110 -6.03 5.92 3.30
CA GLN A 110 -5.07 7.01 3.13
C GLN A 110 -3.78 6.72 3.90
N GLN A 111 -3.86 6.38 5.20
CA GLN A 111 -2.68 6.07 6.02
C GLN A 111 -1.88 4.89 5.46
N SER A 112 -2.56 3.85 4.99
CA SER A 112 -1.90 2.67 4.43
C SER A 112 -1.18 2.99 3.12
N MET A 113 -1.80 3.80 2.26
CA MET A 113 -1.19 4.28 1.03
C MET A 113 -0.01 5.22 1.30
N GLU A 114 -0.11 6.13 2.27
CA GLU A 114 0.98 7.02 2.68
C GLU A 114 2.21 6.20 3.15
N ARG A 115 1.99 5.15 3.94
CA ARG A 115 3.07 4.24 4.37
C ARG A 115 3.69 3.49 3.18
N MET A 116 2.87 3.02 2.24
CA MET A 116 3.35 2.32 1.03
C MET A 116 4.28 3.22 0.21
N VAL A 117 3.92 4.49 0.03
CA VAL A 117 4.69 5.38 -0.87
C VAL A 117 5.82 6.13 -0.19
N ALA A 118 5.82 6.21 1.14
CA ALA A 118 6.90 6.81 1.92
C ALA A 118 8.11 5.89 2.06
N GLY A 119 7.94 4.58 1.83
CA GLY A 119 9.01 3.60 1.62
C GLY A 119 9.51 3.60 0.18
#